data_AF-A0A9W7BQW0-F1
#
_entry.id   AF-A0A9W7BQW0-F1
#
_cell.length_a   1.000
_cell.length_b   1.000
_cell.length_c   1.000
_cell.angle_alpha   90.00
_cell.angle_beta   90.00
_cell.angle_gamma   90.00
#
_symmetry.space_group_name_H-M   'P 1'
#
loop_
_entity.id
_entity.type
_entity.pdbx_description
1 polymer ?
#
loop_
_entity_poly.entity_id
_entity_poly.type
_entity_poly.pdbx_seq_one_letter_code
_entity_poly.pdbx_strand_id
1 'polypeptide(L)'
;DFIDTGKPDGTTVCTCLVFGNERIVCANAGDSRAIVVKRDGTAHPMSFDHKPGDAAETKRITDLGGTVVYWGRWRVESVLAVSRAVGDAQLMPYITAEPD
;
A
#
# COMPACT_ATOMS: atom_id res chain seq x y z
N ASP A 1 -4.29 18.26 11.73
CA ASP A 1 -3.87 16.95 11.17
C ASP A 1 -2.73 17.18 10.18
N PHE A 2 -1.87 16.19 9.90
CA PHE A 2 -0.86 16.29 8.82
C PHE A 2 -1.53 16.62 7.47
N ILE A 3 -2.72 16.07 7.26
CA ILE A 3 -3.60 16.36 6.11
C ILE A 3 -3.89 17.88 5.99
N ASP A 4 -4.13 18.56 7.12
CA ASP A 4 -4.44 20.01 7.15
C ASP A 4 -3.24 20.90 6.81
N THR A 5 -2.02 20.34 6.80
CA THR A 5 -0.82 21.11 6.46
C THR A 5 -0.69 21.38 4.96
N GLY A 6 -1.53 20.73 4.13
CA GLY A 6 -1.56 20.91 2.68
C GLY A 6 -0.32 20.37 1.96
N LYS A 7 0.50 19.56 2.64
CA LYS A 7 1.65 18.91 2.01
C LYS A 7 1.17 17.82 1.04
N PRO A 8 1.63 17.82 -0.22
CA PRO A 8 1.18 16.87 -1.22
C PRO A 8 1.83 15.49 -1.06
N ASP A 9 2.91 15.39 -0.27
CA ASP A 9 3.72 14.19 -0.19
C ASP A 9 3.01 13.04 0.54
N GLY A 10 3.38 11.82 0.17
CA GLY A 10 2.97 10.61 0.84
C GLY A 10 4.12 9.63 1.03
N THR A 11 3.84 8.56 1.76
CA THR A 11 4.80 7.52 2.06
C THR A 11 4.12 6.16 2.16
N THR A 12 4.84 5.11 1.75
CA THR A 12 4.42 3.74 2.02
C THR A 12 4.74 3.38 3.46
N VAL A 13 3.93 2.52 4.08
CA VAL A 13 4.18 1.97 5.40
C VAL A 13 4.13 0.45 5.34
N CYS A 14 5.19 -0.20 5.81
CA CYS A 14 5.22 -1.64 6.01
C CYS A 14 5.85 -1.88 7.38
N THR A 15 5.05 -2.36 8.33
CA THR A 15 5.49 -2.55 9.72
C THR A 15 5.23 -3.96 10.19
N CYS A 16 6.11 -4.46 11.05
CA CYS A 16 6.01 -5.77 11.68
C CYS A 16 6.14 -5.62 13.19
N LEU A 17 5.11 -6.03 13.94
CA LEU A 17 5.15 -6.10 15.39
C LEU A 17 5.41 -7.55 15.82
N VAL A 18 6.48 -7.75 16.58
CA VAL A 18 6.91 -9.06 17.07
C VAL A 18 6.51 -9.20 18.54
N PHE A 19 5.64 -10.16 18.83
CA PHE A 19 5.20 -10.51 20.18
C PHE A 19 5.99 -11.72 20.67
N GLY A 20 7.08 -11.45 21.40
CA GLY A 20 7.96 -12.50 21.92
C GLY A 20 8.50 -13.38 20.79
N ASN A 21 8.44 -14.70 20.98
CA ASN A 21 8.96 -15.67 20.01
C ASN A 21 7.86 -16.39 19.21
N GLU A 22 6.59 -15.96 19.33
CA GLU A 22 5.45 -16.77 18.88
C GLU A 22 4.64 -16.14 17.76
N ARG A 23 4.56 -14.80 17.70
CA ARG A 23 3.65 -14.12 16.78
C ARG A 23 4.26 -12.87 16.17
N ILE A 24 4.11 -12.74 14.86
CA ILE A 24 4.45 -11.54 14.09
C ILE A 24 3.17 -11.05 13.44
N VAL A 25 2.83 -9.78 13.64
CA VAL A 25 1.72 -9.10 12.96
C VAL A 25 2.32 -8.12 11.97
N CYS A 26 1.90 -8.18 10.72
CA CYS A 26 2.32 -7.25 9.68
C CYS A 26 1.13 -6.36 9.31
N ALA A 27 1.40 -5.08 9.06
CA ALA A 27 0.46 -4.14 8.48
C ALA A 27 1.16 -3.40 7.34
N ASN A 28 0.55 -3.37 6.17
CA ASN A 28 1.12 -2.76 4.96
C ASN A 28 0.14 -1.82 4.27
N ALA A 29 0.61 -0.64 3.88
CA ALA A 29 -0.07 0.30 3.00
C ALA A 29 0.96 0.85 2.00
N GLY A 30 0.90 0.38 0.75
CA GLY A 30 1.86 0.71 -0.31
C GLY A 30 2.63 -0.51 -0.83
N ASP A 31 3.78 -0.27 -1.44
CA ASP A 31 4.58 -1.28 -2.14
C ASP A 31 5.95 -1.60 -1.50
N SER A 32 6.14 -1.17 -0.24
CA SER A 32 7.13 -1.79 0.64
C SER A 32 6.70 -3.21 1.01
N ARG A 33 7.64 -4.11 1.31
CA ARG A 33 7.34 -5.53 1.52
C ARG A 33 8.04 -6.14 2.72
N ALA A 34 7.29 -6.92 3.50
CA ALA A 34 7.81 -7.76 4.57
C ALA A 34 7.77 -9.24 4.19
N ILE A 35 8.89 -9.92 4.41
CA ILE A 35 9.05 -11.36 4.21
C ILE A 35 9.73 -11.93 5.45
N VAL A 36 9.18 -12.99 6.02
CA VAL A 36 9.82 -13.75 7.11
C VAL A 36 10.55 -14.94 6.51
N VAL A 37 11.81 -15.13 6.92
CA VAL A 37 12.62 -16.27 6.52
C VAL A 37 12.85 -17.16 7.74
N LYS A 38 12.45 -18.43 7.62
CA LYS A 38 12.67 -19.45 8.66
C LYS A 38 14.12 -19.94 8.65
N ARG A 39 14.53 -20.59 9.74
CA ARG A 39 15.90 -21.15 9.88
C ARG A 39 16.25 -22.18 8.81
N ASP A 40 15.27 -22.87 8.26
CA ASP A 40 15.43 -23.83 7.16
C ASP A 40 15.55 -23.17 5.78
N GLY A 41 15.51 -21.83 5.72
CA GLY A 41 15.57 -21.04 4.48
C GLY A 41 14.21 -20.80 3.82
N THR A 42 13.12 -21.36 4.34
CA THR A 42 11.77 -21.15 3.80
C THR A 42 11.35 -19.69 3.99
N ALA A 43 10.98 -19.02 2.90
CA ALA A 43 10.45 -17.66 2.93
C ALA A 43 8.91 -17.64 2.92
N HIS A 44 8.33 -16.78 3.75
CA HIS A 44 6.88 -16.55 3.79
C HIS A 44 6.59 -15.05 3.65
N PRO A 45 5.83 -14.63 2.63
CA PRO A 45 5.42 -13.23 2.51
C PRO A 45 4.48 -12.87 3.66
N MET A 46 4.77 -11.78 4.36
CA MET A 46 3.92 -11.24 5.42
C MET A 46 3.02 -10.11 4.92
N SER A 47 3.37 -9.51 3.78
CA SER A 47 2.59 -8.47 3.12
C SER A 47 2.55 -8.68 1.61
N PHE A 48 1.58 -8.06 0.96
CA PHE A 48 1.45 -7.97 -0.49
C PHE A 48 1.51 -6.51 -0.90
N ASP A 49 2.15 -6.21 -2.03
CA ASP A 49 2.25 -4.84 -2.51
C ASP A 49 0.86 -4.35 -2.94
N HIS A 50 0.56 -3.10 -2.63
CA HIS A 50 -0.64 -2.42 -3.11
C HIS A 50 -0.38 -1.78 -4.47
N LYS A 51 -0.47 -2.57 -5.55
CA LYS A 51 -0.28 -2.06 -6.91
C LYS A 51 -1.62 -1.68 -7.54
N PRO A 52 -1.71 -0.53 -8.25
CA PRO A 52 -2.96 -0.13 -8.88
C PRO A 52 -3.53 -1.13 -9.89
N GLY A 53 -2.68 -1.99 -10.48
CA GLY A 53 -3.08 -3.02 -11.43
C GLY A 53 -3.57 -4.32 -10.79
N ASP A 54 -3.52 -4.45 -9.46
CA ASP A 54 -4.08 -5.61 -8.77
C ASP A 54 -5.61 -5.54 -8.83
N ALA A 55 -6.26 -6.65 -9.22
CA ALA A 55 -7.68 -6.63 -9.56
C ALA A 55 -8.58 -6.08 -8.43
N ALA A 56 -8.25 -6.37 -7.17
CA ALA A 56 -8.98 -5.85 -6.02
C ALA A 56 -8.81 -4.32 -5.86
N GLU A 57 -7.58 -3.82 -6.00
CA GLU A 57 -7.27 -2.39 -5.89
C GLU A 57 -7.80 -1.61 -7.08
N THR A 58 -7.64 -2.12 -8.30
CA THR A 58 -8.26 -1.54 -9.51
C THR A 58 -9.76 -1.39 -9.29
N LYS A 59 -10.43 -2.46 -8.86
CA LYS A 59 -11.88 -2.43 -8.61
C LYS A 59 -12.24 -1.37 -7.56
N ARG A 60 -11.55 -1.37 -6.41
CA ARG A 60 -11.78 -0.39 -5.32
C ARG A 60 -11.66 1.05 -5.84
N ILE A 61 -10.63 1.36 -6.61
CA ILE A 61 -10.40 2.69 -7.18
C ILE A 61 -11.51 3.06 -8.16
N THR A 62 -11.87 2.15 -9.08
CA THR A 62 -12.91 2.42 -10.08
C THR A 62 -14.30 2.54 -9.50
N ASP A 63 -14.62 1.79 -8.44
CA ASP A 63 -15.90 1.89 -7.72
C ASP A 63 -16.07 3.27 -7.05
N LEU A 64 -14.95 3.92 -6.68
CA LEU A 64 -14.92 5.28 -6.14
C LEU A 64 -14.95 6.37 -7.23
N GLY A 65 -14.97 5.99 -8.51
CA GLY A 65 -14.95 6.91 -9.65
C GLY A 65 -13.55 7.34 -10.11
N GLY A 66 -12.49 6.74 -9.56
CA GLY A 66 -11.12 7.00 -9.97
C GLY A 66 -10.69 6.17 -11.19
N THR A 67 -9.52 6.48 -11.71
CA THR A 67 -8.95 5.86 -12.91
C THR A 67 -7.64 5.14 -12.62
N VAL A 68 -7.47 3.96 -13.20
CA VAL A 68 -6.19 3.24 -13.25
C VAL A 68 -5.71 3.17 -14.69
N VAL A 69 -4.52 3.71 -14.96
CA VAL A 69 -3.92 3.73 -16.30
C VAL A 69 -2.57 3.02 -16.33
N TYR A 70 -2.21 2.44 -17.48
CA TYR A 70 -0.90 1.83 -17.69
C TYR A 70 0.00 2.73 -18.53
N TRP A 71 1.04 3.32 -17.93
CA TRP A 71 2.10 4.08 -18.61
C TRP A 71 3.47 3.59 -18.14
N GLY A 72 3.89 2.43 -18.64
CA GLY A 72 5.10 1.71 -18.22
C GLY A 72 4.97 1.05 -16.83
N ARG A 73 4.09 1.57 -15.97
CA ARG A 73 3.56 0.96 -14.75
C ARG A 73 2.10 1.36 -14.60
N TRP A 74 1.33 0.56 -13.87
CA TRP A 74 -0.03 0.91 -13.45
C TRP A 74 0.01 2.10 -12.48
N ARG A 75 -0.85 3.09 -12.69
CA ARG A 75 -0.93 4.32 -11.90
C ARG A 75 -2.37 4.72 -11.61
N VAL A 76 -2.61 5.22 -10.40
CA VAL A 76 -3.87 5.87 -10.00
C VAL A 76 -3.86 7.31 -10.49
N GLU A 77 -4.94 7.75 -11.14
CA GLU A 77 -5.09 9.09 -11.71
C GLU A 77 -3.92 9.51 -12.63
N SER A 78 -3.23 8.54 -13.22
CA SER A 78 -1.98 8.75 -13.99
C SER A 78 -0.79 9.29 -13.17
N VAL A 79 -0.94 9.47 -11.85
CA VAL A 79 0.06 10.06 -10.96
C VAL A 79 0.83 8.98 -10.22
N LEU A 80 0.17 8.23 -9.33
CA LEU A 80 0.84 7.44 -8.31
C LEU A 80 0.88 5.94 -8.65
N ALA A 81 2.05 5.31 -8.50
CA ALA A 81 2.26 3.90 -8.85
C ALA A 81 1.98 2.90 -7.71
N VAL A 82 1.39 3.38 -6.61
CA VAL A 82 0.84 2.59 -5.50
C VAL A 82 -0.64 2.93 -5.34
N SER A 83 -1.43 2.01 -4.80
CA SER A 83 -2.88 2.22 -4.59
C SER A 83 -3.24 2.56 -3.15
N ARG A 84 -2.31 2.38 -2.20
CA ARG A 84 -2.45 2.75 -0.78
C ARG A 84 -1.18 3.43 -0.28
N ALA A 85 -1.33 4.44 0.57
CA ALA A 85 -0.24 5.20 1.17
C ALA A 85 -0.76 6.06 2.33
N VAL A 86 0.13 6.48 3.22
CA VAL A 86 -0.14 7.55 4.19
C VAL A 86 0.22 8.89 3.55
N GLY A 87 -0.68 9.86 3.57
CA GLY A 87 -0.50 11.15 2.90
C GLY A 87 -1.21 11.18 1.54
N ASP A 88 -0.57 11.77 0.52
CA ASP A 88 -1.12 11.86 -0.85
C ASP A 88 -2.56 12.43 -0.88
N ALA A 89 -2.82 13.44 -0.05
CA ALA A 89 -4.18 13.92 0.24
C ALA A 89 -4.98 14.35 -1.01
N GLN A 90 -4.27 14.80 -2.07
CA GLN A 90 -4.86 15.20 -3.35
C GLN A 90 -5.46 14.04 -4.14
N LEU A 91 -5.07 12.80 -3.83
CA LEU A 91 -5.54 11.58 -4.49
C LEU A 91 -6.55 10.79 -3.63
N MET A 92 -6.94 11.32 -2.47
CA MET A 92 -8.07 10.78 -1.72
C MET A 92 -9.38 11.03 -2.52
N PRO A 93 -10.33 10.08 -2.52
CA PRO A 93 -10.38 8.85 -1.73
C PRO A 93 -9.73 7.62 -2.41
N TYR A 94 -9.11 7.77 -3.58
CA TYR A 94 -8.59 6.65 -4.37
C TYR A 94 -7.36 6.02 -3.71
N ILE A 95 -6.47 6.85 -3.17
CA ILE A 95 -5.39 6.44 -2.28
C ILE A 95 -5.89 6.45 -0.85
N THR A 96 -5.78 5.32 -0.17
CA THR A 96 -6.19 5.14 1.23
C THR A 96 -4.99 4.75 2.09
N ALA A 97 -5.03 5.13 3.37
CA ALA A 97 -4.06 4.73 4.38
C ALA A 97 -4.47 3.43 5.12
N GLU A 98 -5.56 2.79 4.72
CA GLU A 98 -6.03 1.52 5.30
C GLU A 98 -5.04 0.39 5.00
N PRO A 99 -4.38 -0.18 6.03
CA PRO A 99 -3.49 -1.30 5.82
C PRO A 99 -4.27 -2.59 5.60
N ASP A 100 -3.60 -3.58 5.00
CA ASP A 100 -4.00 -4.99 5.12
C ASP A 100 -3.75 -5.53 6.54
#